data_AF-A0A820SIX9-F1
#
_entry.id   AF-A0A820SIX9-F1
#
_cell.length_a   1.000
_cell.length_b   1.000
_cell.length_c   1.000
_cell.angle_alpha   90.00
_cell.angle_beta   90.00
_cell.angle_gamma   90.00
#
_symmetry.space_group_name_H-M   'P 1'
#
loop_
_entity.id
_entity.type
_entity.pdbx_description
1 polymer ?
#
loop_
_entity_poly.entity_id
_entity_poly.type
_entity_poly.pdbx_seq_one_letter_code
_entity_poly.pdbx_strand_id
1 'polypeptide(L)'
;QDNISYHKAQKILSWFEDNGIECLNAPSYSSEFNAIEYVWSWIKSQVAAQQPKTTAQLNNAIDKACNDIPQKIIQSYISHSLREIQERANQ
;
A
#
# COMPACT_ATOMS: atom_id res chain seq x y z
N GLN A 1 -0.25 7.99 -0.24
CA GLN A 1 1.18 8.38 -0.24
C GLN A 1 1.73 8.20 1.16
N ASP A 2 3.02 7.95 1.30
CA ASP A 2 3.72 8.12 2.57
C ASP A 2 4.28 9.55 2.70
N ASN A 3 4.71 9.91 3.91
CA ASN A 3 4.97 11.30 4.27
C ASN A 3 6.37 11.82 3.85
N ILE A 4 6.99 11.17 2.87
CA ILE A 4 8.38 11.45 2.45
C ILE A 4 8.48 12.72 1.60
N SER A 5 9.65 13.37 1.67
CA SER A 5 9.84 14.75 1.20
C SER A 5 9.56 14.96 -0.29
N TYR A 6 9.89 13.98 -1.15
CA TYR A 6 9.67 14.09 -2.58
C TYR A 6 8.22 13.88 -3.02
N HIS A 7 7.35 13.32 -2.16
CA HIS A 7 5.91 13.29 -2.39
C HIS A 7 5.20 14.59 -2.01
N LYS A 8 5.89 15.50 -1.30
CA LYS A 8 5.41 16.82 -0.88
C LYS A 8 5.89 17.96 -1.77
N ALA A 9 6.54 17.65 -2.91
CA ALA A 9 6.93 18.69 -3.85
C ALA A 9 5.70 19.50 -4.26
N GLN A 10 5.79 20.82 -4.26
CA GLN A 10 4.64 21.72 -4.49
C GLN A 10 3.89 21.38 -5.78
N LYS A 11 4.61 21.00 -6.84
CA LYS A 11 4.03 20.54 -8.10
C LYS A 11 3.11 19.32 -7.96
N ILE A 12 3.46 18.38 -7.08
CA ILE A 12 2.66 17.17 -6.82
C ILE A 12 1.42 17.53 -6.01
N LEU A 13 1.58 18.39 -5.00
CA LEU A 13 0.45 18.85 -4.18
C LEU A 13 -0.57 19.65 -5.00
N SER A 14 -0.10 20.58 -5.85
CA SER A 14 -0.97 21.32 -6.77
C SER A 14 -1.70 20.39 -7.74
N TRP A 15 -1.03 19.34 -8.24
CA TRP A 15 -1.70 18.37 -9.10
C TRP A 15 -2.83 17.62 -8.36
N PHE A 16 -2.64 17.23 -7.10
CA PHE A 16 -3.71 16.61 -6.32
C PHE A 16 -4.88 17.57 -6.09
N GLU A 17 -4.59 18.83 -5.75
CA GLU A 17 -5.60 19.88 -5.55
C GLU A 17 -6.41 20.13 -6.82
N ASP A 18 -5.74 20.30 -7.97
CA ASP A 18 -6.35 20.52 -9.28
C ASP A 18 -7.27 19.36 -9.71
N ASN A 19 -7.03 18.14 -9.19
CA ASN A 19 -7.83 16.95 -9.48
C ASN A 19 -8.86 16.61 -8.38
N GLY A 20 -8.99 17.46 -7.34
CA GLY A 20 -9.92 17.22 -6.23
C GLY A 20 -9.58 15.99 -5.38
N ILE A 21 -8.30 15.62 -5.32
CA ILE A 21 -7.82 14.46 -4.57
C ILE A 21 -7.32 14.92 -3.21
N GLU A 22 -7.99 14.49 -2.15
CA GLU A 22 -7.55 14.74 -0.78
C GLU A 22 -6.47 13.73 -0.37
N CYS A 23 -5.31 14.25 0.05
CA CYS A 23 -4.22 13.43 0.56
C CYS A 23 -4.33 13.29 2.08
N LEU A 24 -4.46 12.04 2.56
CA LEU A 24 -4.44 11.74 3.98
C LEU A 24 -3.05 12.01 4.57
N ASN A 25 -2.99 12.88 5.59
CA ASN A 25 -1.78 13.13 6.34
C ASN A 25 -1.49 11.95 7.29
N ALA A 26 -0.66 11.02 6.82
CA ALA A 26 -0.15 9.95 7.68
C ALA A 26 1.02 10.46 8.54
N PRO A 27 1.12 10.03 9.81
CA PRO A 27 2.30 10.31 10.62
C PRO A 27 3.57 9.72 9.97
N SER A 28 4.68 10.42 10.15
CA SER A 28 5.96 9.99 9.58
C SER A 28 6.39 8.65 10.17
N TYR A 29 6.95 7.77 9.33
CA TYR A 29 7.45 6.44 9.71
C TYR A 29 6.38 5.46 10.23
N SER A 30 5.11 5.66 9.89
CA SER A 30 4.03 4.78 10.32
C SER A 30 3.60 3.81 9.22
N SER A 31 4.49 2.90 8.85
CA SER A 31 4.22 1.89 7.82
C SER A 31 3.05 0.97 8.21
N GLU A 32 2.77 0.81 9.50
CA GLU A 32 1.62 0.04 10.01
C GLU A 32 0.26 0.63 9.61
N PHE A 33 0.21 1.93 9.28
CA PHE A 33 -1.02 2.59 8.85
C PHE A 33 -1.23 2.57 7.34
N ASN A 34 -0.29 2.03 6.58
CA ASN A 34 -0.41 1.99 5.13
C ASN A 34 -0.88 0.60 4.67
N ALA A 35 -2.13 0.52 4.22
CA ALA A 35 -2.74 -0.73 3.74
C ALA A 35 -1.92 -1.42 2.63
N ILE A 36 -1.10 -0.68 1.87
CA ILE A 36 -0.23 -1.25 0.83
C ILE A 36 0.83 -2.21 1.40
N GLU A 37 1.28 -2.02 2.65
CA GLU A 37 2.26 -2.91 3.28
C GLU A 37 1.70 -4.32 3.48
N TYR A 38 0.41 -4.42 3.83
CA TYR A 38 -0.29 -5.69 3.93
C TYR A 38 -0.48 -6.34 2.55
N VAL A 39 -0.74 -5.55 1.51
CA VAL A 39 -0.79 -6.04 0.12
C VAL A 39 0.59 -6.60 -0.29
N TRP A 40 1.68 -5.89 0.00
CA TRP A 40 3.03 -6.39 -0.28
C TRP A 40 3.38 -7.65 0.51
N SER A 41 2.95 -7.75 1.77
CA SER A 41 3.10 -8.96 2.58
C SER A 41 2.40 -10.16 1.92
N TRP A 42 1.17 -9.96 1.47
CA TRP A 42 0.39 -10.99 0.76
C TRP A 42 1.06 -11.40 -0.55
N ILE A 43 1.47 -10.44 -1.39
CA ILE A 43 2.16 -10.72 -2.67
C ILE A 43 3.44 -11.52 -2.42
N LYS A 44 4.28 -11.08 -1.46
CA LYS A 44 5.51 -11.80 -1.10
C LYS A 44 5.23 -13.25 -0.70
N SER A 45 4.16 -13.49 0.06
CA SER A 45 3.76 -14.85 0.45
C SER A 45 3.39 -15.71 -0.77
N GLN A 46 2.60 -15.18 -1.71
CA GLN A 46 2.22 -15.91 -2.93
C GLN A 46 3.40 -16.17 -3.87
N VAL A 47 4.31 -15.22 -4.00
CA VAL A 47 5.54 -15.36 -4.80
C VAL A 47 6.47 -16.40 -4.16
N ALA A 48 6.66 -16.34 -2.84
CA ALA A 48 7.52 -17.29 -2.12
C ALA A 48 7.01 -18.73 -2.24
N ALA A 49 5.68 -18.94 -2.21
CA ALA A 49 5.07 -20.25 -2.39
C ALA A 49 5.40 -20.89 -3.77
N GLN A 50 5.61 -20.07 -4.80
CA GLN A 50 5.97 -20.53 -6.15
C GLN A 50 7.46 -20.83 -6.33
N GLN A 51 8.31 -20.42 -5.36
CA GLN A 51 9.76 -20.65 -5.35
C GLN A 51 10.48 -20.36 -6.69
N PRO A 52 10.31 -19.15 -7.28
CA PRO A 52 10.92 -18.83 -8.55
C PRO A 52 12.45 -18.94 -8.49
N LYS A 53 13.06 -19.49 -9.54
CA LYS A 53 14.51 -19.69 -9.66
C LYS A 53 15.14 -18.79 -10.72
N THR A 54 14.32 -18.05 -11.48
CA THR A 54 14.77 -17.09 -12.49
C THR A 54 14.02 -15.78 -12.35
N THR A 55 14.59 -14.69 -12.87
CA THR A 55 13.93 -13.38 -12.91
C THR A 55 12.61 -13.42 -13.69
N ALA A 56 12.54 -14.20 -14.78
CA ALA A 56 11.31 -14.36 -15.54
C ALA A 56 10.20 -15.03 -14.72
N GLN A 57 10.54 -16.08 -13.96
CA GLN A 57 9.60 -16.74 -13.04
C GLN A 57 9.18 -15.80 -11.91
N LEU A 58 10.10 -15.00 -11.37
CA LEU A 58 9.81 -14.02 -10.33
C LEU A 58 8.82 -12.97 -10.82
N ASN A 59 9.06 -12.38 -12.00
CA ASN A 59 8.16 -11.39 -12.60
C ASN A 59 6.77 -11.97 -12.85
N ASN A 60 6.69 -13.16 -13.46
CA ASN A 60 5.41 -13.84 -13.68
C ASN A 60 4.67 -14.13 -12.37
N ALA A 61 5.38 -14.53 -11.32
CA ALA A 61 4.79 -14.81 -10.01
C ALA A 61 4.25 -13.53 -9.34
N ILE A 62 4.97 -12.40 -9.48
CA ILE A 62 4.54 -11.09 -8.99
C ILE A 62 3.29 -10.64 -9.75
N ASP A 63 3.33 -10.67 -11.09
CA ASP A 63 2.20 -10.26 -11.93
C ASP A 63 0.96 -11.11 -11.63
N LYS A 64 1.14 -12.42 -11.48
CA LYS A 64 0.05 -13.32 -11.09
C LYS A 64 -0.50 -12.95 -9.71
N ALA A 65 0.35 -12.79 -8.70
CA ALA A 65 -0.10 -12.43 -7.35
C ALA A 65 -0.85 -11.09 -7.36
N CYS A 66 -0.31 -10.06 -8.02
CA CYS A 66 -0.96 -8.75 -8.14
C CYS A 66 -2.35 -8.82 -8.78
N ASN A 67 -2.56 -9.71 -9.77
CA ASN A 67 -3.85 -9.87 -10.43
C ASN A 67 -4.82 -10.78 -9.65
N ASP A 68 -4.30 -11.70 -8.83
CA ASP A 68 -5.09 -12.70 -8.12
C ASP A 68 -5.51 -12.27 -6.71
N ILE A 69 -4.97 -11.17 -6.17
CA ILE A 69 -5.33 -10.71 -4.83
C ILE A 69 -6.85 -10.45 -4.75
N PRO A 70 -7.59 -11.16 -3.88
CA PRO A 70 -9.04 -10.99 -3.84
C PRO A 70 -9.44 -9.60 -3.35
N GLN A 71 -10.44 -8.99 -3.98
CA GLN A 71 -10.96 -7.67 -3.58
C GLN A 71 -11.32 -7.60 -2.09
N LYS A 72 -11.88 -8.68 -1.54
CA LYS A 72 -12.22 -8.79 -0.11
C LYS A 72 -11.00 -8.64 0.81
N ILE A 73 -9.83 -9.13 0.38
CA ILE A 73 -8.58 -9.05 1.15
C ILE A 73 -8.08 -7.61 1.14
N ILE A 74 -8.10 -6.94 -0.02
CA ILE A 74 -7.77 -5.52 -0.14
C ILE A 74 -8.65 -4.67 0.79
N GLN A 75 -9.97 -4.88 0.74
CA GLN A 75 -10.92 -4.16 1.59
C GLN A 75 -10.66 -4.42 3.08
N SER A 76 -10.30 -5.66 3.45
CA SER A 76 -9.94 -6.00 4.83
C SER A 76 -8.69 -5.26 5.30
N TYR A 77 -7.66 -5.13 4.45
CA TYR A 77 -6.44 -4.37 4.78
C TYR A 77 -6.71 -2.89 4.95
N ILE A 78 -7.50 -2.28 4.05
CA ILE A 78 -7.91 -0.88 4.18
C ILE A 78 -8.68 -0.65 5.48
N SER A 79 -9.66 -1.52 5.78
CA SER A 79 -10.48 -1.40 6.98
C SER A 79 -9.64 -1.52 8.26
N HIS A 80 -8.67 -2.43 8.27
CA HIS A 80 -7.75 -2.58 9.40
C HIS A 80 -6.89 -1.34 9.60
N SER A 81 -6.24 -0.83 8.55
CA SER A 81 -5.41 0.38 8.65
C SER A 81 -6.21 1.60 9.11
N LEU A 82 -7.44 1.78 8.62
CA LEU A 82 -8.31 2.88 9.08
C LEU A 82 -8.67 2.77 10.56
N ARG A 83 -8.94 1.55 11.04
CA ARG A 83 -9.24 1.30 12.45
C ARG A 83 -8.03 1.63 13.33
N GLU A 84 -6.83 1.20 12.95
CA GLU A 84 -5.60 1.50 13.69
C GLU A 84 -5.36 3.02 13.79
N ILE A 85 -5.58 3.76 12.69
CA ILE A 85 -5.47 5.23 12.68
C ILE A 85 -6.47 5.86 13.67
N GLN A 86 -7.73 5.40 13.67
CA GLN A 86 -8.77 5.90 14.58
C GLN A 86 -8.45 5.60 16.05
N GLU A 87 -7.99 4.38 16.35
CA GLU A 87 -7.65 3.99 17.72
C GLU A 87 -6.50 4.83 18.28
N ARG A 88 -5.49 5.17 17.47
CA ARG A 88 -4.39 6.04 17.90
C ARG A 88 -4.75 7.53 17.95
N ALA A 89 -5.71 7.99 17.18
CA ALA A 89 -6.19 9.37 17.24
C ALA A 89 -7.02 9.66 18.51
N ASN A 90 -7.56 8.61 19.16
CA ASN A 90 -8.38 8.70 20.36
C ASN A 90 -7.61 8.46 21.67
N GLN A 91 -6.28 8.30 21.61
CA GLN A 91 -5.37 8.18 22.78
C GLN A 91 -4.65 9.51 23.03
#